data_AF-A0A965E698-F1
#
_entry.id   AF-A0A965E698-F1
#
_cell.length_a   1.000
_cell.length_b   1.000
_cell.length_c   1.000
_cell.angle_alpha   90.00
_cell.angle_beta   90.00
_cell.angle_gamma   90.00
#
_symmetry.space_group_name_H-M   'P 1'
#
loop_
_entity.id
_entity.type
_entity.pdbx_description
1 polymer ?
#
loop_
_entity_poly.entity_id
_entity_poly.type
_entity_poly.pdbx_seq_one_letter_code
_entity_poly.pdbx_strand_id
1 'polypeptide(L)' 'AGTNSVFICHLLGLAPTPWEWERFVIGHASVSRLEALRLGDGYTFSLTRLADNSHLESADHTY' A
#
# COMPACT_ATOMS: atom_id res chain seq x y z
N ALA A 1 7.44 -1.86 7.00
CA ALA A 1 6.40 -2.53 6.19
C ALA A 1 5.08 -2.77 6.94
N GLY A 2 5.09 -3.42 8.12
CA GLY A 2 3.88 -3.89 8.85
C GLY A 2 2.67 -2.95 8.89
N THR A 3 2.81 -1.77 9.50
CA THR A 3 1.70 -0.80 9.64
C THR A 3 1.10 -0.39 8.29
N ASN A 4 1.95 -0.16 7.28
CA ASN A 4 1.49 0.24 5.95
C ASN A 4 0.66 -0.88 5.30
N SER A 5 1.12 -2.13 5.41
CA SER A 5 0.41 -3.30 4.88
C SER A 5 -0.97 -3.47 5.52
N VAL A 6 -1.05 -3.39 6.84
CA VAL A 6 -2.32 -3.48 7.60
C VAL A 6 -3.26 -2.34 7.19
N PHE A 7 -2.73 -1.11 7.09
CA PHE A 7 -3.52 0.06 6.68
C PHE A 7 -4.06 -0.08 5.25
N ILE A 8 -3.25 -0.57 4.30
CA ILE A 8 -3.68 -0.86 2.93
C ILE A 8 -4.80 -1.91 2.93
N CYS A 9 -4.61 -3.05 3.61
CA CYS A 9 -5.63 -4.10 3.71
C CYS A 9 -6.94 -3.55 4.28
N HIS A 10 -6.86 -2.76 5.35
CA HIS A 10 -8.01 -2.17 6.01
C HIS A 10 -8.80 -1.26 5.07
N LEU A 11 -8.13 -0.34 4.37
CA LEU A 11 -8.80 0.58 3.44
C LEU A 11 -9.38 -0.14 2.21
N LEU A 12 -8.75 -1.22 1.75
CA LEU A 12 -9.25 -2.04 0.65
C LEU A 12 -10.35 -3.03 1.06
N GLY A 13 -10.75 -3.07 2.33
CA GLY A 13 -11.79 -3.97 2.84
C GLY A 13 -11.39 -5.44 2.86
N LEU A 14 -10.08 -5.74 2.89
CA LEU A 14 -9.59 -7.11 3.00
C LEU A 14 -9.78 -7.63 4.43
N ALA A 15 -10.17 -8.91 4.55
CA ALA A 15 -10.26 -9.55 5.85
C ALA A 15 -8.87 -9.65 6.51
N PRO A 16 -8.73 -9.27 7.80
CA PRO A 16 -7.46 -9.35 8.51
C PRO A 16 -7.04 -10.81 8.68
N THR A 17 -5.77 -11.11 8.41
CA THR A 17 -5.20 -12.45 8.62
C THR A 17 -3.84 -12.35 9.32
N PRO A 18 -3.41 -13.39 10.05
CA PRO A 18 -2.05 -13.45 10.57
C PRO A 18 -1.01 -13.21 9.47
N TRP A 19 0.04 -12.45 9.82
CA TRP A 19 1.15 -12.11 8.93
C TRP A 19 0.74 -11.44 7.62
N GLU A 20 -0.39 -10.73 7.59
CA GLU A 20 -0.85 -10.05 6.37
C GLU A 20 0.16 -9.06 5.78
N TRP A 21 1.11 -8.58 6.59
CA TRP A 21 2.19 -7.74 6.10
C TRP A 21 3.13 -8.43 5.12
N GLU A 22 3.20 -9.76 5.14
CA GLU A 22 3.99 -10.56 4.18
C GLU A 22 3.38 -10.54 2.76
N ARG A 23 2.16 -10.02 2.60
CA ARG A 23 1.49 -9.92 1.27
C ARG A 23 2.09 -8.84 0.38
N PHE A 24 2.82 -7.88 0.95
CA PHE A 24 3.36 -6.73 0.22
C PHE A 24 4.87 -6.61 0.42
N VAL A 25 5.60 -6.55 -0.69
CA VAL A 25 7.01 -6.17 -0.69
C VAL A 25 7.08 -4.64 -0.65
N ILE A 26 7.40 -4.08 0.51
CA ILE A 26 7.48 -2.63 0.75
C ILE A 26 8.90 -2.28 1.19
N GLY A 27 9.69 -1.75 0.26
CA GLY A 27 11.06 -1.32 0.51
C GLY A 27 11.17 -0.04 1.34
N HIS A 28 12.38 0.26 1.82
CA HIS A 28 12.64 1.47 2.59
C HIS A 28 12.39 2.72 1.75
N ALA A 29 11.85 3.76 2.40
CA ALA A 29 11.47 5.03 1.77
C ALA A 29 10.53 4.90 0.55
N SER A 30 9.94 3.73 0.30
CA SER A 30 8.98 3.54 -0.79
C SER A 30 7.62 4.15 -0.45
N VAL A 31 6.91 4.59 -1.49
CA VAL A 31 5.63 5.30 -1.37
C VAL A 31 4.51 4.44 -1.96
N SER A 32 3.46 4.19 -1.18
CA SER A 32 2.23 3.57 -1.68
C SER A 32 1.13 4.62 -1.75
N ARG A 33 0.32 4.59 -2.82
CA ARG A 33 -0.75 5.55 -3.07
C ARG A 33 -2.10 4.84 -3.08
N LEU A 34 -3.00 5.32 -2.22
CA LEU A 34 -4.42 4.98 -2.26
C LEU A 34 -5.23 6.20 -2.64
N GLU A 35 -6.25 5.99 -3.47
CA GLU A 35 -7.15 7.03 -3.93
C GLU A 35 -8.57 6.69 -3.54
N ALA A 36 -9.29 7.66 -2.97
CA ALA A 36 -10.72 7.54 -2.71
C ALA A 36 -11.49 7.77 -4.01
N LEU A 37 -12.16 6.73 -4.50
CA LEU A 37 -13.01 6.77 -5.67
C LEU A 37 -14.47 6.95 -5.23
N ARG A 38 -15.12 7.99 -5.73
CA ARG A 38 -16.54 8.21 -5.49
C ARG A 38 -17.39 7.25 -6.33
N LEU A 39 -18.22 6.43 -5.69
CA LEU A 39 -19.15 5.51 -6.33
C LEU A 39 -20.55 5.76 -5.81
N GLY A 40 -21.41 6.36 -6.65
CA GLY A 40 -22.76 6.76 -6.25
C GLY A 40 -22.74 7.78 -5.11
N ASP A 41 -23.33 7.41 -3.99
CA ASP A 41 -23.40 8.17 -2.74
C ASP A 41 -22.26 7.83 -1.75
N GLY A 42 -21.40 6.86 -2.08
CA GLY A 42 -20.29 6.40 -1.25
C GLY A 42 -18.90 6.63 -1.84
N TYR A 43 -17.89 6.15 -1.10
CA TYR A 43 -16.51 6.08 -1.54
C TYR A 43 -15.96 4.65 -1.38
N THR A 44 -15.07 4.26 -2.28
CA THR A 44 -14.20 3.10 -2.12
C THR A 44 -12.75 3.55 -2.23
N PHE A 45 -11.80 2.77 -1.72
CA PHE A 45 -10.38 3.05 -1.90
C PHE A 45 -9.80 2.14 -2.98
N SER A 46 -8.92 2.71 -3.80
CA SER A 46 -8.17 1.98 -4.82
C SER A 46 -6.67 2.15 -4.59
N LEU A 47 -5.92 1.05 -4.60
CA LEU A 47 -4.47 1.05 -4.56
C LEU A 47 -3.94 1.32 -5.97
N THR A 48 -3.55 2.56 -6.25
CA THR A 48 -3.07 2.96 -7.59
C THR A 48 -1.58 2.77 -7.76
N ARG A 49 -0.82 2.70 -6.65
CA ARG A 49 0.61 2.43 -6.68
C ARG A 49 1.07 1.77 -5.38
N LEU A 50 1.90 0.72 -5.49
CA LEU A 50 2.46 -0.01 -4.37
C LEU A 50 3.98 0.12 -4.37
N ALA A 51 4.55 0.47 -3.22
CA ALA A 51 5.99 0.48 -2.95
C ALA A 51 6.83 1.21 -4.02
N ASP A 52 6.38 2.39 -4.46
CA ASP A 52 7.10 3.22 -5.42
C ASP A 52 8.38 3.80 -4.85
N ASN A 53 9.49 3.50 -5.51
CA ASN A 53 10.80 4.04 -5.24
C ASN A 53 11.38 4.77 -6.46
N SER A 54 10.58 5.13 -7.46
CA SER A 54 11.05 5.81 -8.69
C SER A 54 11.72 7.17 -8.46
N HIS A 55 11.53 7.76 -7.27
CA HIS A 55 12.17 9.00 -6.85
C HIS A 55 13.56 8.79 -6.20
N LEU A 56 13.92 7.54 -5.88
CA LEU A 56 15.21 7.18 -5.29
C LEU A 56 16.20 6.85 -6.41
N GLU A 57 17.49 6.99 -6.13
CA GLU A 57 18.52 6.44 -7.01
C GLU A 57 18.54 4.92 -6.90
N SER A 58 18.88 4.23 -7.99
CA SER A 58 18.86 2.76 -8.02
C SER A 58 19.79 2.12 -6.98
N ALA A 59 20.84 2.83 -6.55
CA ALA A 59 21.76 2.37 -5.51
C ALA A 59 21.10 2.32 -4.11
N ASP A 60 20.03 3.09 -3.89
CA ASP A 60 19.34 3.20 -2.60
C ASP A 60 18.14 2.24 -2.50
N HIS A 61 17.87 1.46 -3.55
CA HIS A 61 16.78 0.49 -3.56
C HIS A 61 17.06 -0.65 -2.57
N THR A 62 16.31 -0.71 -1.48
CA THR A 62 16.42 -1.74 -0.44
C THR A 62 15.04 -2.31 -0.09
N TYR A 63 15.00 -3.55 0.40
CA TYR A 63 13.79 -4.30 0.76
C TYR A 63 13.72 -4.59 2.27
#